data_AF-A0A934F5A1-F1
#
_entry.id   AF-A0A934F5A1-F1
#
_cell.length_a   1.000
_cell.length_b   1.000
_cell.length_c   1.000
_cell.angle_alpha   90.00
_cell.angle_beta   90.00
_cell.angle_gamma   90.00
#
_symmetry.space_group_name_H-M   'P 1'
#
loop_
_entity.id
_entity.type
_entity.pdbx_description
1 polymer ?
#
loop_
_entity_poly.entity_id
_entity_poly.type
_entity_poly.pdbx_seq_one_letter_code
_entity_poly.pdbx_strand_id
1 'polypeptide(L)'
;MRFFGLTPEAIQARARPGERPVERTLGAAMGQAALGFGGVSVLAYSIWAYRLIPGEGAMYAVIALVYLGLGGVVLGRLLPGPGSAGRFALLFVVAFGAYAALWCAAWFGLRGKHHADLWGAAAGLAAMTWLLRRALGASEGGGTAWAVLFTCHTLGYTLGEEAHGLLRGVTGRLLWGLGHGLGFGAGLGYLLHRFQSPLRSGGREKGGPDA
;
A
#
# COMPACT_ATOMS: atom_id res chain seq x y z
N MET A 1 12.41 -4.81 -12.76
CA MET A 1 11.17 -5.16 -12.02
C MET A 1 10.18 -6.03 -12.80
N ARG A 2 10.36 -6.28 -14.11
CA ARG A 2 9.55 -7.25 -14.86
C ARG A 2 9.57 -8.66 -14.27
N PHE A 3 10.58 -8.97 -13.44
CA PHE A 3 10.74 -10.26 -12.76
C PHE A 3 9.58 -10.66 -11.84
N PHE A 4 8.79 -9.71 -11.31
CA PHE A 4 7.60 -10.06 -10.53
C PHE A 4 6.47 -10.62 -11.40
N GLY A 5 6.54 -10.49 -12.74
CA GLY A 5 5.52 -11.00 -13.65
C GLY A 5 4.16 -10.31 -13.49
N LEU A 6 4.14 -9.07 -13.01
CA LEU A 6 2.94 -8.26 -12.78
C LEU A 6 2.66 -7.26 -13.90
N THR A 7 3.42 -7.31 -15.00
CA THR A 7 3.13 -6.49 -16.18
C THR A 7 1.87 -6.99 -16.88
N PRO A 8 1.20 -6.14 -17.68
CA PRO A 8 -0.02 -6.51 -18.38
C PRO A 8 0.12 -7.77 -19.23
N GLU A 9 1.21 -7.85 -19.99
CA GLU A 9 1.50 -8.97 -20.90
C GLU A 9 1.68 -10.26 -20.12
N ALA A 10 2.39 -10.20 -18.99
CA ALA A 10 2.63 -11.36 -18.16
C ALA A 10 1.32 -11.87 -17.52
N ILE A 11 0.46 -10.96 -17.06
CA ILE A 11 -0.85 -11.30 -16.48
C ILE A 11 -1.76 -11.93 -17.56
N GLN A 12 -1.82 -11.34 -18.75
CA GLN A 12 -2.59 -11.87 -19.87
C GLN A 12 -2.09 -13.25 -20.30
N ALA A 13 -0.78 -13.48 -20.36
CA ALA A 13 -0.19 -14.77 -20.71
C ALA A 13 -0.54 -15.91 -19.73
N ARG A 14 -0.98 -15.59 -18.51
CA ARG A 14 -1.43 -16.57 -17.50
C ARG A 14 -2.94 -16.68 -17.38
N ALA A 15 -3.69 -15.76 -17.97
CA ALA A 15 -5.14 -15.79 -17.92
C ALA A 15 -5.66 -16.99 -18.71
N ARG A 16 -6.71 -17.66 -18.21
CA ARG A 16 -7.35 -18.73 -18.95
C ARG A 16 -8.11 -18.16 -20.15
N PRO A 17 -8.23 -18.90 -21.26
CA PRO A 17 -9.08 -18.48 -22.38
C PRO A 17 -10.50 -18.15 -21.88
N GLY A 18 -10.99 -16.95 -22.20
CA GLY A 18 -12.32 -16.49 -21.79
C GLY A 18 -12.42 -15.87 -20.39
N GLU A 19 -11.37 -15.93 -19.56
CA GLU A 19 -11.38 -15.30 -18.24
C GLU A 19 -11.14 -13.79 -18.36
N ARG A 20 -12.16 -12.99 -18.04
CA ARG A 20 -12.03 -11.53 -17.96
C ARG A 20 -11.68 -11.11 -16.54
N PRO A 21 -10.67 -10.24 -16.36
CA PRO A 21 -10.42 -9.60 -15.07
C PRO A 21 -11.69 -8.92 -14.54
N VAL A 22 -12.06 -9.17 -13.29
CA VAL A 22 -13.12 -8.42 -12.63
C VAL A 22 -12.65 -6.97 -12.48
N GLU A 23 -13.24 -6.06 -13.24
CA GLU A 23 -12.99 -4.64 -13.11
C GLU A 23 -13.61 -4.13 -11.81
N ARG A 24 -12.78 -3.61 -10.92
CA ARG A 24 -13.25 -2.91 -9.71
C ARG A 24 -13.36 -1.43 -10.01
N THR A 25 -14.42 -0.80 -9.51
CA THR A 25 -14.51 0.66 -9.50
C THR A 25 -13.42 1.24 -8.59
N LEU A 26 -13.06 2.50 -8.82
CA LEU A 26 -12.07 3.20 -7.99
C LEU A 26 -12.48 3.20 -6.51
N GLY A 27 -13.73 3.55 -6.22
CA GLY A 27 -14.26 3.58 -4.85
C GLY A 27 -14.20 2.21 -4.18
N ALA A 28 -14.53 1.13 -4.89
CA ALA A 28 -14.42 -0.22 -4.35
C ALA A 28 -12.97 -0.62 -4.06
N ALA A 29 -12.02 -0.28 -4.94
CA ALA A 29 -10.61 -0.55 -4.72
C ALA A 29 -10.06 0.22 -3.51
N MET A 30 -10.39 1.51 -3.39
CA MET A 30 -10.00 2.34 -2.24
C MET A 30 -10.61 1.83 -0.94
N GLY A 31 -11.92 1.53 -0.93
CA GLY A 31 -12.62 1.03 0.25
C GLY A 31 -12.11 -0.32 0.72
N GLN A 32 -11.94 -1.28 -0.20
CA GLN A 32 -11.39 -2.59 0.13
C GLN A 32 -9.96 -2.50 0.67
N ALA A 33 -9.11 -1.65 0.05
CA ALA A 33 -7.75 -1.44 0.51
C ALA A 33 -7.71 -0.76 1.89
N ALA A 34 -8.55 0.27 2.11
CA ALA A 34 -8.67 0.97 3.38
C ALA A 34 -9.07 0.01 4.50
N LEU A 35 -10.18 -0.73 4.33
CA LEU A 35 -10.66 -1.65 5.36
C LEU A 35 -9.67 -2.78 5.64
N GLY A 36 -9.11 -3.37 4.58
CA GLY A 36 -8.15 -4.45 4.72
C GLY A 36 -6.86 -3.99 5.42
N PHE A 37 -6.28 -2.88 4.99
CA PHE A 37 -5.05 -2.35 5.56
C PHE A 37 -5.27 -1.73 6.95
N GLY A 38 -6.46 -1.16 7.20
CA GLY A 38 -6.93 -0.75 8.52
C GLY A 38 -6.93 -1.91 9.51
N GLY A 39 -7.45 -3.08 9.11
CA GLY A 39 -7.39 -4.30 9.92
C GLY A 39 -5.96 -4.75 10.22
N VAL A 40 -5.07 -4.75 9.21
CA VAL A 40 -3.65 -5.05 9.39
C VAL A 40 -2.99 -4.08 10.37
N SER A 41 -3.30 -2.78 10.24
CA SER A 41 -2.76 -1.74 11.10
C SER A 41 -3.23 -1.89 12.55
N VAL A 42 -4.52 -2.16 12.79
CA VAL A 42 -5.04 -2.44 14.14
C VAL A 42 -4.33 -3.64 14.77
N LEU A 43 -4.13 -4.73 14.00
CA LEU A 43 -3.41 -5.89 14.48
C LEU A 43 -1.95 -5.54 14.82
N ALA A 44 -1.25 -4.80 13.97
CA ALA A 44 0.12 -4.35 14.24
C ALA A 44 0.17 -3.47 15.49
N TYR A 45 -0.70 -2.48 15.59
CA TYR A 45 -0.77 -1.56 16.72
C TYR A 45 -1.25 -2.22 18.01
N SER A 46 -1.92 -3.37 17.95
CA SER A 46 -2.25 -4.16 19.14
C SER A 46 -1.00 -4.61 19.92
N ILE A 47 0.11 -4.86 19.21
CA ILE A 47 1.40 -5.22 19.82
C ILE A 47 1.87 -4.11 20.75
N TRP A 48 1.84 -2.87 20.27
CA TRP A 48 2.15 -1.70 21.09
C TRP A 48 1.06 -1.43 22.14
N ALA A 49 -0.21 -1.61 21.75
CA ALA A 49 -1.35 -1.27 22.58
C ALA A 49 -1.36 -2.06 23.90
N TYR A 50 -1.11 -3.35 23.80
CA TYR A 50 -1.09 -4.31 24.91
C TYR A 50 0.31 -4.65 25.41
N ARG A 51 1.36 -4.01 24.86
CA ARG A 51 2.77 -4.26 25.22
C ARG A 51 3.15 -5.74 25.12
N LEU A 52 2.75 -6.38 24.02
CA LEU A 52 2.93 -7.83 23.82
C LEU A 52 4.41 -8.24 23.67
N ILE A 53 5.28 -7.30 23.27
CA ILE A 53 6.71 -7.53 23.05
C ILE A 53 7.51 -6.54 23.90
N PRO A 54 8.41 -7.00 24.79
CA PRO A 54 9.27 -6.12 25.56
C PRO A 54 10.38 -5.53 24.67
N GLY A 55 10.73 -4.26 24.94
CA GLY A 55 11.77 -3.54 24.21
C GLY A 55 11.26 -2.86 22.95
N GLU A 56 11.63 -1.59 22.79
CA GLU A 56 11.12 -0.72 21.73
C GLU A 56 11.53 -1.19 20.32
N GLY A 57 12.81 -1.53 20.13
CA GLY A 57 13.32 -2.02 18.84
C GLY A 57 12.68 -3.35 18.41
N ALA A 58 12.53 -4.30 19.34
CA ALA A 58 11.88 -5.58 19.06
C ALA A 58 10.40 -5.39 18.73
N MET A 59 9.70 -4.54 19.48
CA MET A 59 8.30 -4.17 19.20
C MET A 59 8.15 -3.60 17.79
N TYR A 60 8.97 -2.61 17.39
CA TYR A 60 8.91 -2.04 16.05
C TYR A 60 9.26 -3.05 14.95
N ALA A 61 10.21 -3.94 15.19
CA ALA A 61 10.54 -5.01 14.24
C ALA A 61 9.35 -5.94 14.00
N VAL A 62 8.65 -6.37 15.06
CA VAL A 62 7.46 -7.23 14.92
C VAL A 62 6.32 -6.48 14.23
N ILE A 63 6.08 -5.21 14.57
CA ILE A 63 5.10 -4.35 13.87
C ILE A 63 5.42 -4.26 12.37
N ALA A 64 6.69 -4.04 12.01
CA ALA A 64 7.13 -4.00 10.62
C ALA A 64 6.89 -5.34 9.91
N LEU A 65 7.17 -6.47 10.58
CA LEU A 65 6.89 -7.80 10.03
C LEU A 65 5.40 -8.04 9.79
N VAL A 66 4.51 -7.55 10.66
CA VAL A 66 3.05 -7.63 10.45
C VAL A 66 2.65 -6.86 9.19
N TYR A 67 3.14 -5.62 9.03
CA TYR A 67 2.86 -4.84 7.83
C TYR A 67 3.41 -5.49 6.55
N LEU A 68 4.67 -5.93 6.57
CA LEU A 68 5.32 -6.58 5.43
C LEU A 68 4.60 -7.88 5.04
N GLY A 69 4.25 -8.72 6.02
CA GLY A 69 3.60 -10.00 5.79
C GLY A 69 2.14 -9.87 5.36
N LEU A 70 1.32 -9.16 6.15
CA LEU A 70 -0.13 -9.14 5.93
C LEU A 70 -0.58 -8.06 4.97
N GLY A 71 0.11 -6.91 4.92
CA GLY A 71 -0.26 -5.80 4.03
C GLY A 71 -0.22 -6.22 2.56
N GLY A 72 0.85 -6.90 2.15
CA GLY A 72 0.99 -7.44 0.80
C GLY A 72 -0.06 -8.49 0.46
N VAL A 73 -0.43 -9.36 1.41
CA VAL A 73 -1.46 -10.40 1.21
C VAL A 73 -2.84 -9.78 1.01
N VAL A 74 -3.21 -8.80 1.84
CA VAL A 74 -4.50 -8.11 1.75
C VAL A 74 -4.63 -7.35 0.44
N LEU A 75 -3.62 -6.54 0.11
CA LEU A 75 -3.62 -5.70 -1.09
C LEU A 75 -3.44 -6.51 -2.38
N GLY A 76 -2.76 -7.66 -2.30
CA GLY A 76 -2.58 -8.58 -3.44
C GLY A 76 -3.90 -9.08 -4.02
N ARG A 77 -4.98 -9.12 -3.21
CA ARG A 77 -6.33 -9.49 -3.67
C ARG A 77 -6.97 -8.48 -4.61
N LEU A 78 -6.42 -7.26 -4.68
CA LEU A 78 -6.86 -6.23 -5.61
C LEU A 78 -6.30 -6.43 -7.02
N LEU A 79 -5.26 -7.26 -7.18
CA LEU A 79 -4.68 -7.52 -8.49
C LEU A 79 -5.43 -8.67 -9.19
N PRO A 80 -5.75 -8.52 -10.48
CA PRO A 80 -6.36 -9.58 -11.25
C PRO A 80 -5.35 -10.67 -11.65
N GLY A 81 -5.89 -11.84 -11.96
CA GLY A 81 -5.17 -12.95 -12.58
C GLY A 81 -4.55 -13.94 -11.59
N PRO A 82 -4.36 -15.21 -12.03
CA PRO A 82 -3.84 -16.27 -11.19
C PRO A 82 -2.39 -15.99 -10.76
N GLY A 83 -2.11 -16.23 -9.48
CA GLY A 83 -0.78 -16.04 -8.88
C GLY A 83 -0.34 -14.60 -8.66
N SER A 84 -1.15 -13.60 -9.05
CA SER A 84 -0.79 -12.18 -8.90
C SER A 84 -0.69 -11.75 -7.43
N ALA A 85 -1.54 -12.29 -6.55
CA ALA A 85 -1.53 -11.92 -5.13
C ALA A 85 -0.21 -12.25 -4.41
N GLY A 86 0.33 -13.46 -4.59
CA GLY A 86 1.60 -13.85 -3.97
C GLY A 86 2.79 -13.06 -4.51
N ARG A 87 2.82 -12.81 -5.82
CA ARG A 87 3.85 -11.98 -6.47
C ARG A 87 3.77 -10.52 -6.01
N PHE A 88 2.56 -10.00 -5.84
CA PHE A 88 2.35 -8.69 -5.28
C PHE A 88 2.80 -8.61 -3.82
N ALA A 89 2.55 -9.63 -3.01
CA ALA A 89 3.03 -9.64 -1.63
C ALA A 89 4.56 -9.49 -1.56
N LEU A 90 5.31 -10.21 -2.41
CA LEU A 90 6.77 -10.05 -2.51
C LEU A 90 7.18 -8.65 -2.98
N LEU A 91 6.51 -8.10 -4.00
CA LEU A 91 6.74 -6.73 -4.44
C LEU A 91 6.46 -5.71 -3.32
N PHE A 92 5.38 -5.92 -2.56
CA PHE A 92 4.98 -5.06 -1.47
C PHE A 92 6.03 -5.06 -0.36
N VAL A 93 6.61 -6.22 -0.01
CA VAL A 93 7.73 -6.31 0.93
C VAL A 93 8.89 -5.42 0.48
N VAL A 94 9.28 -5.49 -0.79
CA VAL A 94 10.37 -4.65 -1.33
C VAL A 94 9.98 -3.17 -1.32
N ALA A 95 8.77 -2.84 -1.76
CA ALA A 95 8.32 -1.45 -1.90
C ALA A 95 8.10 -0.77 -0.54
N PHE A 96 7.46 -1.46 0.39
CA PHE A 96 7.28 -0.98 1.77
C PHE A 96 8.61 -0.98 2.53
N GLY A 97 9.49 -1.95 2.31
CA GLY A 97 10.83 -1.96 2.87
C GLY A 97 11.65 -0.73 2.43
N ALA A 98 11.57 -0.35 1.16
CA ALA A 98 12.19 0.88 0.66
C ALA A 98 11.59 2.14 1.31
N TYR A 99 10.27 2.21 1.45
CA TYR A 99 9.60 3.28 2.20
C TYR A 99 10.11 3.37 3.64
N ALA A 100 10.11 2.25 4.37
CA ALA A 100 10.54 2.20 5.76
C ALA A 100 12.01 2.58 5.92
N ALA A 101 12.89 2.10 5.03
CA ALA A 101 14.31 2.45 5.06
C ALA A 101 14.55 3.95 4.86
N LEU A 102 13.86 4.58 3.89
CA LEU A 102 13.97 6.02 3.65
C LEU A 102 13.37 6.85 4.78
N TRP A 103 12.24 6.42 5.33
CA TRP A 103 11.63 7.04 6.50
C TRP A 103 12.57 6.98 7.71
N CYS A 104 13.14 5.81 8.01
CA CYS A 104 14.12 5.63 9.09
C CYS A 104 15.37 6.48 8.86
N ALA A 105 15.92 6.50 7.64
CA ALA A 105 17.08 7.31 7.31
C ALA A 105 16.82 8.81 7.53
N ALA A 106 15.64 9.30 7.14
CA ALA A 106 15.23 10.68 7.40
C ALA A 106 15.07 10.94 8.91
N TRP A 107 14.37 10.06 9.63
CA TRP A 107 14.13 10.17 11.06
C TRP A 107 15.44 10.23 11.87
N PHE A 108 16.31 9.24 11.68
CA PHE A 108 17.59 9.15 12.38
C PHE A 108 18.59 10.22 11.88
N GLY A 109 18.65 10.47 10.57
CA GLY A 109 19.57 11.44 9.98
C GLY A 109 19.27 12.88 10.36
N LEU A 110 17.99 13.23 10.51
CA LEU A 110 17.54 14.56 10.94
C LEU A 110 17.34 14.65 12.45
N ARG A 111 17.74 13.62 13.21
CA ARG A 111 17.67 13.57 14.69
C ARG A 111 16.25 13.84 15.23
N GLY A 112 15.22 13.33 14.55
CA GLY A 112 13.83 13.45 14.99
C GLY A 112 13.25 14.88 14.99
N LYS A 113 13.84 15.83 14.25
CA LYS A 113 13.23 17.16 14.06
C LYS A 113 11.81 17.02 13.47
N HIS A 114 10.90 17.94 13.81
CA HIS A 114 9.48 17.87 13.45
C HIS A 114 9.18 17.60 11.96
N HIS A 115 10.06 18.01 11.05
CA HIS A 115 9.86 17.79 9.61
C HIS A 115 10.40 16.45 9.10
N ALA A 116 11.18 15.73 9.90
CA ALA A 116 11.83 14.48 9.49
C ALA A 116 10.81 13.40 9.11
N ASP A 117 9.72 13.32 9.86
CA ASP A 117 8.62 12.39 9.62
C ASP A 117 7.93 12.69 8.28
N LEU A 118 7.56 13.95 8.05
CA LEU A 118 6.89 14.38 6.82
C LEU A 118 7.76 14.17 5.58
N TRP A 119 9.02 14.59 5.62
CA TRP A 119 9.95 14.44 4.49
C TRP A 119 10.33 12.98 4.26
N GLY A 120 10.53 12.22 5.34
CA GLY A 120 10.76 10.77 5.28
C GLY A 120 9.59 10.04 4.63
N ALA A 121 8.36 10.37 5.04
CA ALA A 121 7.16 9.81 4.45
C ALA A 121 7.00 10.22 2.98
N ALA A 122 7.21 11.49 2.64
CA ALA A 122 7.14 11.98 1.26
C ALA A 122 8.11 11.23 0.34
N ALA A 123 9.39 11.13 0.74
CA ALA A 123 10.44 10.45 0.00
C ALA A 123 10.21 8.93 -0.07
N GLY A 124 9.85 8.30 1.04
CA GLY A 124 9.56 6.87 1.11
C GLY A 124 8.37 6.49 0.22
N LEU A 125 7.29 7.27 0.28
CA LEU A 125 6.09 7.03 -0.52
C LEU A 125 6.34 7.30 -2.01
N ALA A 126 7.21 8.26 -2.35
CA ALA A 126 7.66 8.47 -3.72
C ALA A 126 8.41 7.24 -4.25
N ALA A 127 9.34 6.69 -3.47
CA ALA A 127 10.05 5.46 -3.82
C ALA A 127 9.11 4.27 -3.97
N MET A 128 8.21 4.05 -3.00
CA MET A 128 7.20 3.00 -3.07
C MET A 128 6.32 3.13 -4.32
N THR A 129 5.84 4.34 -4.60
CA THR A 129 5.03 4.63 -5.80
C THR A 129 5.79 4.32 -7.08
N TRP A 130 7.07 4.71 -7.15
CA TRP A 130 7.93 4.44 -8.29
C TRP A 130 8.13 2.94 -8.52
N LEU A 131 8.42 2.16 -7.47
CA LEU A 131 8.61 0.71 -7.54
C LEU A 131 7.33 0.01 -8.02
N LEU A 132 6.18 0.35 -7.42
CA LEU A 132 4.88 -0.23 -7.79
C LEU A 132 4.50 0.12 -9.23
N ARG A 133 4.70 1.37 -9.65
CA ARG A 133 4.47 1.81 -11.04
C ARG A 133 5.28 1.00 -12.03
N ARG A 134 6.59 0.86 -11.77
CA ARG A 134 7.52 0.12 -12.63
C ARG A 134 7.19 -1.36 -12.71
N ALA A 135 6.75 -1.96 -11.61
CA ALA A 135 6.40 -3.38 -11.57
C ALA A 135 5.08 -3.71 -12.27
N LEU A 136 4.10 -2.79 -12.20
CA LEU A 136 2.78 -2.94 -12.86
C LEU A 136 2.77 -2.47 -14.32
N GLY A 137 3.88 -1.91 -14.82
CA GLY A 137 4.00 -1.49 -16.22
C GLY A 137 3.23 -0.22 -16.59
N ALA A 138 2.86 0.62 -15.62
CA ALA A 138 2.20 1.90 -15.89
C ALA A 138 3.22 2.96 -16.33
N SER A 139 2.97 3.62 -17.46
CA SER A 139 3.83 4.69 -18.01
C SER A 139 3.57 6.04 -17.34
N GLU A 140 2.31 6.36 -17.05
CA GLU A 140 1.87 7.71 -16.67
C GLU A 140 1.23 7.80 -15.27
N GLY A 141 0.99 9.02 -14.82
CA GLY A 141 0.22 9.30 -13.60
C GLY A 141 0.94 9.00 -12.28
N GLY A 142 2.27 8.78 -12.32
CA GLY A 142 3.06 8.50 -11.11
C GLY A 142 3.02 9.64 -10.09
N GLY A 143 3.10 10.90 -10.55
CA GLY A 143 3.04 12.08 -9.68
C GLY A 143 1.69 12.23 -8.99
N THR A 144 0.59 12.11 -9.73
CA THR A 144 -0.77 12.14 -9.16
C THR A 144 -1.00 10.99 -8.19
N ALA A 145 -0.55 9.77 -8.53
CA ALA A 145 -0.68 8.61 -7.64
C ALA A 145 0.11 8.78 -6.33
N TRP A 146 1.33 9.32 -6.42
CA TRP A 146 2.11 9.68 -5.24
C TRP A 146 1.41 10.76 -4.41
N ALA A 147 0.91 11.83 -5.04
CA ALA A 147 0.23 12.91 -4.34
C ALA A 147 -1.01 12.40 -3.57
N VAL A 148 -1.85 11.59 -4.22
CA VAL A 148 -3.01 10.99 -3.55
C VAL A 148 -2.59 10.05 -2.42
N LEU A 149 -1.58 9.19 -2.65
CA LEU A 149 -1.06 8.30 -1.61
C LEU A 149 -0.54 9.09 -0.41
N PHE A 150 0.25 10.13 -0.65
CA PHE A 150 0.82 11.00 0.37
C PHE A 150 -0.28 11.75 1.13
N THR A 151 -1.26 12.33 0.44
CA THR A 151 -2.39 13.01 1.08
C THR A 151 -3.19 12.05 1.95
N CYS A 152 -3.57 10.87 1.44
CA CYS A 152 -4.33 9.89 2.21
C CYS A 152 -3.54 9.36 3.41
N HIS A 153 -2.24 9.11 3.25
CA HIS A 153 -1.33 8.74 4.34
C HIS A 153 -1.30 9.82 5.42
N THR A 154 -1.02 11.07 5.05
CA THR A 154 -0.92 12.19 5.99
C THR A 154 -2.24 12.45 6.71
N LEU A 155 -3.37 12.42 6.01
CA LEU A 155 -4.68 12.55 6.63
C LEU A 155 -4.94 11.41 7.63
N GLY A 156 -4.66 10.15 7.25
CA GLY A 156 -4.83 9.02 8.16
C GLY A 156 -3.93 9.12 9.39
N TYR A 157 -2.68 9.54 9.20
CA TYR A 157 -1.71 9.77 10.27
C TYR A 157 -2.19 10.85 11.25
N THR A 158 -2.57 12.03 10.75
CA THR A 158 -3.07 13.13 11.59
C THR A 158 -4.36 12.75 12.31
N LEU A 159 -5.32 12.10 11.63
CA LEU A 159 -6.55 11.64 12.26
C LEU A 159 -6.28 10.59 13.35
N GLY A 160 -5.31 9.71 13.13
CA GLY A 160 -4.86 8.76 14.13
C GLY A 160 -4.28 9.45 15.36
N GLU A 161 -3.47 10.49 15.16
CA GLU A 161 -2.88 11.30 16.24
C GLU A 161 -3.96 11.99 17.09
N GLU A 162 -4.93 12.64 16.45
CA GLU A 162 -6.05 13.28 17.14
C GLU A 162 -6.88 12.26 17.95
N ALA A 163 -7.20 11.11 17.36
CA ALA A 163 -7.94 10.05 18.05
C ALA A 163 -7.16 9.49 19.26
N HIS A 164 -5.84 9.37 19.14
CA HIS A 164 -4.97 8.96 20.24
C HIS A 164 -4.96 9.99 21.38
N GLY A 165 -4.87 11.28 21.02
CA GLY A 165 -4.90 12.39 21.97
C GLY A 165 -6.20 12.44 22.78
N LEU A 166 -7.33 12.16 22.15
CA LEU A 166 -8.66 12.18 22.76
C LEU A 166 -8.92 11.01 23.72
N LEU A 167 -8.57 9.77 23.32
CA LEU A 167 -9.00 8.57 24.05
C LEU A 167 -7.89 7.90 24.88
N ARG A 168 -6.62 8.24 24.64
CA ARG A 168 -5.42 7.74 25.35
C ARG A 168 -5.42 6.21 25.58
N GLY A 169 -4.41 5.70 26.29
CA GLY A 169 -4.36 4.28 26.70
C GLY A 169 -4.41 3.27 25.53
N VAL A 170 -5.02 2.11 25.77
CA VAL A 170 -5.15 1.04 24.76
C VAL A 170 -6.01 1.49 23.58
N THR A 171 -7.21 2.04 23.87
CA THR A 171 -8.17 2.48 22.85
C THR A 171 -7.57 3.51 21.92
N GLY A 172 -6.89 4.53 22.46
CA GLY A 172 -6.22 5.55 21.66
C GLY A 172 -5.14 4.95 20.74
N ARG A 173 -4.36 3.96 21.18
CA ARG A 173 -3.33 3.32 20.34
C ARG A 173 -3.93 2.48 19.21
N LEU A 174 -5.04 1.78 19.49
CA LEU A 174 -5.76 1.02 18.46
C LEU A 174 -6.42 1.95 17.44
N LEU A 175 -7.02 3.06 17.89
CA LEU A 175 -7.61 4.05 17.00
C LEU A 175 -6.56 4.80 16.18
N TRP A 176 -5.38 5.06 16.74
CA TRP A 176 -4.24 5.56 15.97
C TRP A 176 -3.94 4.61 14.81
N GLY A 177 -3.79 3.31 15.11
CA GLY A 177 -3.57 2.28 14.10
C GLY A 177 -4.68 2.25 13.06
N LEU A 178 -5.95 2.30 13.49
CA LEU A 178 -7.08 2.32 12.58
C LEU A 178 -7.06 3.53 11.63
N GLY A 179 -6.90 4.75 12.16
CA GLY A 179 -6.86 5.98 11.38
C GLY A 179 -5.74 5.96 10.35
N HIS A 180 -4.53 5.64 10.79
CA HIS A 180 -3.36 5.49 9.93
C HIS A 180 -3.60 4.43 8.83
N GLY A 181 -4.07 3.24 9.21
CA GLY A 181 -4.27 2.13 8.29
C GLY A 181 -5.37 2.38 7.26
N LEU A 182 -6.47 3.03 7.64
CA LEU A 182 -7.54 3.43 6.72
C LEU A 182 -7.04 4.43 5.69
N GLY A 183 -6.35 5.50 6.12
CA GLY A 183 -5.82 6.51 5.22
C GLY A 183 -4.78 5.95 4.26
N PHE A 184 -3.77 5.27 4.79
CA PHE A 184 -2.72 4.69 3.95
C PHE A 184 -3.26 3.60 3.01
N GLY A 185 -4.16 2.75 3.50
CA GLY A 185 -4.85 1.75 2.69
C GLY A 185 -5.65 2.35 1.55
N ALA A 186 -6.43 3.42 1.79
CA ALA A 186 -7.18 4.11 0.74
C ALA A 186 -6.27 4.64 -0.38
N GLY A 187 -5.15 5.26 0.00
CA GLY A 187 -4.14 5.75 -0.95
C GLY A 187 -3.52 4.63 -1.78
N LEU A 188 -3.21 3.48 -1.15
CA LEU A 188 -2.70 2.30 -1.87
C LEU A 188 -3.75 1.72 -2.81
N GLY A 189 -5.02 1.68 -2.42
CA GLY A 189 -6.13 1.26 -3.29
C GLY A 189 -6.26 2.14 -4.53
N TYR A 190 -6.16 3.46 -4.38
CA TYR A 190 -6.12 4.41 -5.51
C TYR A 190 -4.95 4.11 -6.45
N LEU A 191 -3.75 3.98 -5.88
CA LEU A 191 -2.51 3.76 -6.62
C LEU A 191 -2.58 2.46 -7.44
N LEU A 192 -2.99 1.35 -6.81
CA LEU A 192 -3.11 0.06 -7.49
C LEU A 192 -4.18 0.10 -8.57
N HIS A 193 -5.33 0.70 -8.30
CA HIS A 193 -6.37 0.88 -9.31
C HIS A 193 -5.85 1.71 -10.51
N ARG A 194 -5.10 2.79 -10.27
CA ARG A 194 -4.56 3.64 -11.35
C ARG A 194 -3.50 2.91 -12.18
N PHE A 195 -2.56 2.20 -11.55
CA PHE A 195 -1.48 1.51 -12.26
C PHE A 195 -1.93 0.25 -13.01
N GLN A 196 -3.12 -0.26 -12.71
CA GLN A 196 -3.77 -1.31 -13.50
C GLN A 196 -4.48 -0.79 -14.77
N SER A 197 -4.44 0.52 -15.08
CA SER A 197 -5.11 1.05 -16.29
C SER A 197 -4.68 0.36 -17.61
N PRO A 198 -3.39 0.07 -17.85
CA PRO A 198 -2.98 -0.63 -19.06
C PRO A 198 -3.63 -2.01 -19.24
N LEU A 199 -3.88 -2.74 -18.14
CA LEU A 199 -4.58 -4.02 -18.16
C LEU A 199 -6.03 -3.90 -18.63
N ARG A 200 -6.68 -2.76 -18.35
CA ARG A 200 -8.07 -2.48 -18.77
C ARG A 200 -8.14 -2.05 -20.23
N SER A 201 -7.19 -1.22 -20.67
CA SER A 201 -7.16 -0.71 -22.05
C SER A 201 -6.79 -1.78 -23.07
N GLY A 202 -5.84 -2.66 -22.76
CA GLY A 202 -5.35 -3.69 -23.69
C GLY A 202 -6.39 -4.73 -24.12
N GLY A 203 -7.56 -4.78 -23.48
CA GLY A 203 -8.68 -5.63 -23.88
C GLY A 203 -9.61 -5.04 -24.94
N ARG A 204 -9.54 -3.72 -25.22
CA ARG A 204 -10.49 -3.04 -26.12
C ARG A 204 -10.04 -2.91 -27.57
N GLU A 205 -8.75 -3.06 -27.87
CA GLU A 205 -8.20 -2.69 -29.19
C GLU A 205 -8.18 -3.80 -30.26
N LYS A 206 -8.72 -5.00 -30.00
CA LYS A 206 -8.77 -6.10 -30.99
C LYS A 206 -10.16 -6.50 -31.47
N GLY A 207 -11.18 -5.69 -31.19
CA GLY A 207 -12.46 -5.77 -31.89
C GLY A 207 -12.38 -4.89 -33.15
N GLY A 208 -11.74 -5.40 -34.21
CA GLY A 208 -11.74 -4.70 -35.50
C GLY A 208 -13.17 -4.56 -36.05
N PRO A 209 -13.45 -3.49 -36.81
CA PRO A 209 -14.60 -3.46 -37.71
C PRO A 209 -14.28 -4.44 -38.84
N ASP A 210 -14.97 -5.58 -38.91
CA ASP A 210 -15.22 -6.36 -40.14
C ASP A 210 -15.79 -7.75 -39.77
N ALA A 211 -17.12 -7.83 -39.74
CA ALA A 211 -17.94 -8.90 -40.32
C ALA A 211 -19.41 -8.46 -40.32
#